data_AF-A0A9D4UV65-F1
#
_entry.id   AF-A0A9D4UV65-F1
#
_cell.length_a   1.000
_cell.length_b   1.000
_cell.length_c   1.000
_cell.angle_alpha   90.00
_cell.angle_beta   90.00
_cell.angle_gamma   90.00
#
_symmetry.space_group_name_H-M   'P 1'
#
loop_
_entity.id
_entity.type
_entity.pdbx_description
1 polymer ?
#
loop_
_entity_poly.entity_id
_entity_poly.type
_entity_poly.pdbx_seq_one_letter_code
_entity_poly.pdbx_strand_id
1 'polypeptide(L)'
;MTLRTHWWFPTADTAMLYPPCTCQSRSPRSASSSSGCDGHRDRDKICVYVVEDSIAPGLPPYMPHLRLLCSLDAPGILPIKGSPNQWKSETPVMLNHIPGLPPFPVELIPADLRFVNSSKYFAKFFNYVHSCLKFGERILIHSVLELEPDAFKALELQGLHAYGIGPLFEHRKKHDSDEQAGCKSWLTLQGESSVIYVAFGSATRLSVEDIQELAIGLEASGKPFLWVMREDPHRMGEPLQALPDGFLERTRGRGLIVSWAPQVEVLAHKAVGGFLSHCGWNSILESFWEGVPMLCCASHAEQRLNSHYVCNVWGAGLEMGRTDKGGIGRRFVEFGVKALFQSDEGSKARSKAQEIMHLAKRTCQPAGQSFDNLQKFYDDMKALCKKPSTRTCAM
;
A
#
# COMPACT_ATOMS: atom_id res chain seq x y z
N MET A 1 -28.74 0.67 9.83
CA MET A 1 -29.11 -0.43 8.91
C MET A 1 -27.82 -1.07 8.42
N THR A 2 -27.54 -2.26 8.93
CA THR A 2 -26.28 -2.99 8.72
C THR A 2 -26.38 -3.75 7.40
N LEU A 3 -25.59 -3.38 6.39
CA LEU A 3 -25.46 -4.15 5.16
C LEU A 3 -24.77 -5.47 5.48
N ARG A 4 -25.56 -6.52 5.75
CA ARG A 4 -25.09 -7.91 5.73
C ARG A 4 -24.97 -8.34 4.27
N THR A 5 -23.77 -8.29 3.71
CA THR A 5 -23.49 -8.90 2.40
C THR A 5 -23.00 -10.34 2.62
N HIS A 6 -23.93 -11.26 2.78
CA HIS A 6 -23.67 -12.68 2.51
C HIS A 6 -23.73 -12.88 0.99
N TRP A 7 -22.58 -12.90 0.33
CA TRP A 7 -22.47 -13.41 -1.04
C TRP A 7 -22.03 -14.87 -0.96
N TRP A 8 -23.01 -15.77 -1.08
CA TRP A 8 -22.79 -17.20 -1.25
C TRP A 8 -22.55 -17.42 -2.75
N PHE A 9 -21.32 -17.76 -3.14
CA PHE A 9 -21.02 -18.25 -4.48
C PHE A 9 -21.21 -19.77 -4.46
N PRO A 10 -22.17 -20.33 -5.22
CA PRO A 10 -22.25 -21.77 -5.40
C PRO A 10 -21.10 -22.20 -6.31
N THR A 11 -20.23 -23.04 -5.75
CA THR A 11 -19.38 -24.04 -6.41
C THR A 11 -18.43 -23.57 -7.52
N ALA A 12 -17.13 -23.63 -7.18
CA ALA A 12 -16.02 -24.03 -8.04
C ALA A 12 -15.87 -23.29 -9.39
N ASP A 13 -15.18 -22.13 -9.33
CA ASP A 13 -14.01 -21.83 -10.17
C ASP A 13 -13.58 -20.39 -9.86
N THR A 14 -12.65 -20.26 -8.92
CA THR A 14 -11.83 -19.08 -8.74
C THR A 14 -11.36 -18.61 -10.11
N ALA A 15 -11.66 -17.37 -10.50
CA ALA A 15 -11.03 -16.72 -11.64
C ALA A 15 -9.53 -16.57 -11.32
N MET A 16 -8.78 -17.64 -11.59
CA MET A 16 -7.34 -17.66 -11.55
C MET A 16 -6.83 -16.67 -12.60
N LEU A 17 -5.87 -15.85 -12.18
CA LEU A 17 -4.89 -15.25 -13.07
C LEU A 17 -4.29 -16.38 -13.92
N TYR A 18 -4.75 -16.56 -15.16
CA TYR A 18 -4.04 -17.42 -16.10
C TYR A 18 -2.89 -16.59 -16.70
N PRO A 19 -1.64 -17.09 -16.67
CA PRO A 19 -0.55 -16.46 -17.39
C PRO A 19 -0.89 -16.43 -18.90
N PRO A 20 -0.37 -15.46 -19.68
CA PRO A 20 -0.37 -15.60 -21.12
C PRO A 20 0.34 -16.90 -21.47
N CYS A 21 -0.36 -17.78 -22.21
CA CYS A 21 0.01 -19.15 -22.53
C CYS A 21 1.52 -19.41 -22.53
N THR A 22 2.01 -20.15 -21.53
CA THR A 22 3.31 -20.81 -21.66
C THR A 22 3.12 -21.98 -22.60
N CYS A 23 3.61 -21.84 -23.84
CA CYS A 23 3.81 -22.99 -24.73
C CYS A 23 4.71 -23.99 -24.01
N GLN A 24 4.14 -25.03 -23.40
CA GLN A 24 4.91 -26.19 -22.97
C GLN A 24 5.46 -26.86 -24.24
N SER A 25 6.76 -26.71 -24.44
CA SER A 25 7.52 -27.43 -25.45
C SER A 25 7.37 -28.94 -25.21
N ARG A 26 6.67 -29.63 -26.11
CA ARG A 26 6.87 -31.07 -26.27
C ARG A 26 8.28 -31.30 -26.83
N SER A 27 8.95 -32.33 -26.30
CA SER A 27 10.32 -32.74 -26.63
C SER A 27 10.53 -32.98 -28.14
N PRO A 28 11.79 -32.94 -28.63
CA PRO A 28 12.11 -32.68 -30.03
C PRO A 28 12.11 -33.95 -30.87
N ARG A 29 11.32 -33.98 -31.96
CA ARG A 29 11.64 -34.79 -33.14
C ARG A 29 11.25 -34.06 -34.42
N SER A 30 12.22 -34.06 -35.34
CA SER A 30 12.22 -33.68 -36.75
C SER A 30 12.02 -32.21 -37.13
N ALA A 31 13.01 -31.76 -37.90
CA ALA A 31 13.30 -30.45 -38.47
C ALA A 31 12.24 -29.82 -39.40
N SER A 32 12.54 -28.55 -39.68
CA SER A 32 12.20 -27.73 -40.85
C SER A 32 10.79 -27.14 -40.94
N SER A 33 10.64 -25.91 -40.47
CA SER A 33 10.32 -24.74 -41.31
C SER A 33 10.14 -23.50 -40.43
N SER A 34 10.71 -22.40 -40.89
CA SER A 34 10.53 -21.06 -40.35
C SER A 34 9.06 -20.65 -40.42
N SER A 35 8.38 -20.53 -39.28
CA SER A 35 7.16 -19.73 -39.15
C SER A 35 7.15 -19.09 -37.76
N GLY A 36 6.99 -17.77 -37.73
CA GLY A 36 6.96 -16.99 -36.50
C GLY A 36 5.79 -17.40 -35.62
N CYS A 37 6.04 -17.50 -34.31
CA CYS A 37 4.97 -17.55 -33.33
C CYS A 37 4.30 -16.18 -33.28
N ASP A 38 3.33 -15.95 -34.17
CA ASP A 38 2.36 -14.88 -34.01
C ASP A 38 1.55 -15.17 -32.75
N GLY A 39 1.59 -14.26 -31.77
CA GLY A 39 0.87 -14.38 -30.51
C GLY A 39 -0.64 -14.39 -30.75
N HIS A 40 -1.21 -15.59 -30.89
CA HIS A 40 -2.65 -15.75 -31.01
C HIS A 40 -3.33 -15.34 -29.70
N ARG A 41 -3.99 -14.16 -29.71
CA ARG A 41 -4.99 -13.77 -28.70
C ARG A 41 -6.05 -14.86 -28.65
N ASP A 42 -6.26 -15.42 -27.48
CA ASP A 42 -7.52 -16.07 -27.14
C ASP A 42 -8.54 -14.94 -26.94
N ARG A 43 -9.17 -14.49 -28.05
CA ARG A 43 -10.02 -13.29 -28.09
C ARG A 43 -11.30 -13.40 -27.23
N ASP A 44 -11.52 -14.57 -26.64
CA ASP A 44 -12.67 -14.89 -25.79
C ASP A 44 -12.38 -14.69 -24.30
N LYS A 45 -11.15 -14.28 -23.92
CA LYS A 45 -10.76 -14.05 -22.52
C LYS A 45 -10.56 -12.56 -22.23
N ILE A 46 -11.31 -12.05 -21.25
CA ILE A 46 -11.17 -10.68 -20.74
C ILE A 46 -10.08 -10.69 -19.66
N CYS A 47 -9.02 -9.90 -19.85
CA CYS A 47 -7.99 -9.73 -18.83
C CYS A 47 -8.40 -8.61 -17.88
N VAL A 48 -8.68 -8.98 -16.62
CA VAL A 48 -8.90 -8.05 -15.51
C VAL A 48 -7.69 -8.12 -14.60
N TYR A 49 -7.04 -6.98 -14.39
CA TYR A 49 -5.97 -6.85 -13.42
C TYR A 49 -6.51 -6.26 -12.10
N VAL A 50 -6.17 -6.84 -10.96
CA VAL A 50 -6.55 -6.31 -9.64
C VAL A 50 -5.30 -5.82 -8.93
N VAL A 51 -5.23 -4.53 -8.65
CA VAL A 51 -4.16 -3.92 -7.86
C VAL A 51 -4.56 -3.99 -6.40
N GLU A 52 -4.22 -5.09 -5.75
CA GLU A 52 -4.36 -5.32 -4.31
C GLU A 52 -3.09 -5.98 -3.78
N ASP A 53 -2.74 -5.75 -2.52
CA ASP A 53 -1.71 -6.51 -1.80
C ASP A 53 -2.18 -7.96 -1.55
N SER A 54 -2.40 -8.76 -2.59
CA SER A 54 -2.73 -10.17 -2.44
C SER A 54 -1.48 -11.05 -2.48
N ILE A 55 -1.34 -11.83 -1.40
CA ILE A 55 -0.26 -12.75 -1.08
C ILE A 55 -0.38 -13.97 -1.99
N ALA A 56 0.17 -13.90 -3.20
CA ALA A 56 0.46 -15.12 -3.95
C ALA A 56 1.59 -15.86 -3.19
N PRO A 57 1.41 -17.13 -2.77
CA PRO A 57 2.47 -17.87 -2.08
C PRO A 57 3.68 -18.01 -3.03
N GLY A 58 4.80 -17.39 -2.64
CA GLY A 58 6.08 -17.46 -3.34
C GLY A 58 6.48 -16.19 -4.12
N LEU A 59 5.65 -15.16 -4.19
CA LEU A 59 6.05 -13.84 -4.69
C LEU A 59 6.23 -12.86 -3.52
N PRO A 60 7.30 -12.06 -3.48
CA PRO A 60 7.43 -11.01 -2.48
C PRO A 60 6.23 -10.04 -2.60
N PRO A 61 5.67 -9.56 -1.48
CA PRO A 61 4.52 -8.66 -1.48
C PRO A 61 4.96 -7.29 -1.98
N TYR A 62 4.93 -7.13 -3.29
CA TYR A 62 5.16 -5.88 -3.97
C TYR A 62 4.21 -5.91 -5.15
N MET A 63 3.00 -5.37 -5.03
CA MET A 63 2.26 -5.00 -6.23
C MET A 63 2.62 -3.54 -6.54
N PRO A 64 2.90 -3.18 -7.79
CA PRO A 64 3.07 -1.76 -8.11
C PRO A 64 1.71 -1.11 -7.88
N HIS A 65 1.66 -0.23 -6.89
CA HIS A 65 0.51 0.66 -6.71
C HIS A 65 0.34 1.56 -7.94
N LEU A 66 -0.85 2.14 -8.12
CA LEU A 66 -1.22 3.04 -9.22
C LEU A 66 -0.08 3.98 -9.66
N ARG A 67 0.61 4.59 -8.70
CA ARG A 67 1.72 5.52 -8.98
C ARG A 67 2.94 4.85 -9.60
N LEU A 68 3.29 3.65 -9.13
CA LEU A 68 4.36 2.87 -9.74
C LEU A 68 3.96 2.38 -11.13
N LEU A 69 2.68 2.02 -11.35
CA LEU A 69 2.18 1.68 -12.69
C LEU A 69 2.40 2.85 -13.68
N CYS A 70 1.99 4.06 -13.33
CA CYS A 70 2.21 5.24 -14.16
C CYS A 70 3.70 5.46 -14.50
N SER A 71 4.61 5.17 -13.56
CA SER A 71 6.06 5.28 -13.80
C SER A 71 6.65 4.20 -14.71
N LEU A 72 6.06 3.00 -14.77
CA LEU A 72 6.54 1.89 -15.60
C LEU A 72 6.25 2.12 -17.09
N ASP A 73 5.12 2.75 -17.40
CA ASP A 73 4.71 3.06 -18.77
C ASP A 73 5.37 4.33 -19.34
N ALA A 74 6.16 5.05 -18.54
CA ALA A 74 6.83 6.27 -18.96
C ALA A 74 8.16 5.95 -19.70
N PRO A 75 8.30 6.30 -21.00
CA PRO A 75 9.46 5.93 -21.80
C PRO A 75 10.76 6.51 -21.24
N GLY A 76 11.76 5.66 -21.01
CA GLY A 76 13.11 6.08 -20.61
C GLY A 76 13.30 6.37 -19.11
N ILE A 77 12.28 6.18 -18.28
CA ILE A 77 12.37 6.38 -16.82
C ILE A 77 12.85 5.12 -16.11
N LEU A 78 12.36 3.94 -16.50
CA LEU A 78 12.71 2.67 -15.86
C LEU A 78 13.20 1.61 -16.87
N PRO A 79 14.22 0.80 -16.52
CA PRO A 79 15.17 1.08 -15.43
C PRO A 79 15.99 2.34 -15.73
N ILE A 80 16.28 3.16 -14.71
CA ILE A 80 17.09 4.37 -14.89
C ILE A 80 18.47 3.92 -15.38
N LYS A 81 18.87 4.41 -16.55
CA LYS A 81 20.23 4.19 -17.06
C LYS A 81 21.21 5.01 -16.21
N GLY A 82 21.93 4.36 -15.30
CA GLY A 82 22.97 4.99 -14.50
C GLY A 82 23.45 4.11 -13.34
N SER A 83 24.65 4.38 -12.83
CA SER A 83 25.17 3.71 -11.63
C SER A 83 24.54 4.33 -10.35
N PRO A 84 24.39 3.57 -9.25
CA PRO A 84 23.93 4.12 -7.97
C PRO A 84 24.73 5.32 -7.46
N ASN A 85 25.98 5.46 -7.91
CA ASN A 85 26.89 6.53 -7.53
C ASN A 85 26.73 7.81 -8.36
N GLN A 86 26.02 7.78 -9.49
CA GLN A 86 25.77 8.98 -10.32
C GLN A 86 24.72 9.93 -9.71
N TRP A 87 23.94 9.48 -8.73
CA TRP A 87 22.82 10.22 -8.16
C TRP A 87 23.09 10.68 -6.71
N LYS A 88 24.37 10.84 -6.33
CA LYS A 88 24.80 11.45 -5.06
C LYS A 88 25.03 12.97 -5.21
N SER A 89 24.15 13.67 -5.92
CA SER A 89 24.18 15.13 -5.95
C SER A 89 23.48 15.70 -4.73
N GLU A 90 23.93 16.86 -4.24
CA GLU A 90 23.26 17.59 -3.14
C GLU A 90 21.83 18.00 -3.50
N THR A 91 21.54 18.15 -4.81
CA THR A 91 20.20 18.42 -5.34
C THR A 91 19.55 17.12 -5.82
N PRO A 92 18.37 16.73 -5.30
CA PRO A 92 17.64 15.56 -5.78
C PRO A 92 17.22 15.72 -7.23
N VAL A 93 17.29 14.64 -8.01
CA VAL A 93 16.84 14.66 -9.39
C VAL A 93 15.33 14.46 -9.42
N MET A 94 14.61 15.47 -9.92
CA MET A 94 13.15 15.48 -9.95
C MET A 94 12.62 14.80 -11.21
N LEU A 95 11.71 13.84 -11.03
CA LEU A 95 10.90 13.28 -12.10
C LEU A 95 9.64 14.13 -12.26
N ASN A 96 9.48 14.76 -13.41
CA ASN A 96 8.42 15.74 -13.69
C ASN A 96 7.61 15.45 -14.98
N HIS A 97 7.88 14.32 -15.63
CA HIS A 97 7.33 13.95 -16.93
C HIS A 97 6.57 12.61 -16.90
N ILE A 98 6.28 12.08 -15.71
CA ILE A 98 5.41 10.90 -15.58
C ILE A 98 3.96 11.36 -15.68
N PRO A 99 3.20 10.91 -16.69
CA PRO A 99 1.80 11.26 -16.80
C PRO A 99 1.03 10.82 -15.54
N GLY A 100 0.21 11.72 -15.00
CA GLY A 100 -0.65 11.43 -13.86
C GLY A 100 0.00 11.57 -12.47
N LEU A 101 1.28 11.92 -12.39
CA LEU A 101 1.98 12.13 -11.12
C LEU A 101 2.52 13.57 -11.02
N PRO A 102 2.46 14.20 -9.83
CA PRO A 102 3.14 15.46 -9.59
C PRO A 102 4.66 15.24 -9.60
N PRO A 103 5.48 16.31 -9.71
CA PRO A 103 6.93 16.16 -9.66
C PRO A 103 7.40 15.55 -8.33
N PHE A 104 8.26 14.53 -8.37
CA PHE A 104 8.82 13.91 -7.17
C PHE A 104 10.29 13.49 -7.34
N PRO A 105 11.08 13.40 -6.26
CA PRO A 105 12.48 12.96 -6.33
C PRO A 105 12.60 11.51 -6.82
N VAL A 106 13.54 11.27 -7.73
CA VAL A 106 13.79 9.94 -8.31
C VAL A 106 14.09 8.89 -7.24
N GLU A 107 14.66 9.28 -6.11
CA GLU A 107 15.02 8.42 -4.98
C GLU A 107 13.81 7.80 -4.28
N LEU A 108 12.61 8.34 -4.50
CA LEU A 108 11.36 7.77 -4.00
C LEU A 108 10.91 6.53 -4.80
N ILE A 109 11.42 6.34 -6.01
CA ILE A 109 11.24 5.08 -6.73
C ILE A 109 12.00 3.98 -5.97
N PRO A 110 11.40 2.79 -5.76
CA PRO A 110 12.08 1.63 -5.22
C PRO A 110 13.47 1.45 -5.83
N ALA A 111 14.51 1.25 -5.02
CA ALA A 111 15.88 1.08 -5.52
C ALA A 111 15.96 -0.08 -6.52
N ASP A 112 15.14 -1.12 -6.32
CA ASP A 112 15.05 -2.26 -7.23
C ASP A 112 14.44 -1.92 -8.60
N LEU A 113 13.73 -0.82 -8.73
CA LEU A 113 13.24 -0.33 -10.02
C LEU A 113 14.22 0.63 -10.69
N ARG A 114 15.03 1.33 -9.89
CA ARG A 114 15.96 2.35 -10.38
C ARG A 114 17.14 1.77 -11.14
N PHE A 115 17.66 0.61 -10.75
CA PHE A 115 18.91 0.10 -11.31
C PHE A 115 18.69 -1.18 -12.13
N VAL A 116 19.27 -1.24 -13.33
CA VAL A 116 19.18 -2.37 -14.31
C VAL A 116 19.65 -3.72 -13.72
N ASN A 117 20.37 -3.71 -12.60
CA ASN A 117 20.98 -4.88 -11.97
C ASN A 117 20.47 -5.14 -10.53
N SER A 118 19.37 -4.50 -10.14
CA SER A 118 18.61 -4.91 -8.96
C SER A 118 18.13 -6.36 -9.13
N SER A 119 17.77 -7.03 -8.03
CA SER A 119 17.60 -8.48 -8.00
C SER A 119 16.88 -9.02 -9.25
N LYS A 120 17.40 -10.11 -9.84
CA LYS A 120 16.81 -10.77 -11.01
C LYS A 120 15.31 -11.12 -10.81
N TYR A 121 14.81 -11.09 -9.58
CA TYR A 121 13.44 -11.41 -9.23
C TYR A 121 12.52 -10.18 -9.32
N PHE A 122 12.87 -9.06 -8.68
CA PHE A 122 12.03 -7.85 -8.69
C PHE A 122 11.93 -7.23 -10.09
N ALA A 123 13.04 -7.11 -10.82
CA ALA A 123 12.99 -6.62 -12.19
C ALA A 123 12.11 -7.49 -13.10
N LYS A 124 12.12 -8.82 -12.91
CA LYS A 124 11.22 -9.74 -13.63
C LYS A 124 9.77 -9.56 -13.23
N PHE A 125 9.50 -9.39 -11.94
CA PHE A 125 8.15 -9.15 -11.43
C PHE A 125 7.56 -7.86 -12.01
N PHE A 126 8.31 -6.75 -12.00
CA PHE A 126 7.84 -5.48 -12.56
C PHE A 126 7.66 -5.54 -14.08
N ASN A 127 8.58 -6.19 -14.80
CA ASN A 127 8.41 -6.44 -16.24
C ASN A 127 7.18 -7.30 -16.53
N TYR A 128 6.90 -8.28 -15.67
CA TYR A 128 5.70 -9.11 -15.75
C TYR A 128 4.44 -8.27 -15.54
N VAL A 129 4.38 -7.45 -14.48
CA VAL A 129 3.23 -6.57 -14.23
C VAL A 129 3.03 -5.59 -15.38
N HIS A 130 4.09 -4.90 -15.82
CA HIS A 130 4.02 -3.98 -16.96
C HIS A 130 3.56 -4.69 -18.24
N SER A 131 4.00 -5.93 -18.47
CA SER A 131 3.50 -6.74 -19.59
C SER A 131 2.00 -7.05 -19.41
N CYS A 132 1.57 -7.46 -18.22
CA CYS A 132 0.16 -7.72 -17.91
C CYS A 132 -0.71 -6.48 -18.11
N LEU A 133 -0.22 -5.28 -17.77
CA LEU A 133 -0.92 -4.02 -18.03
C LEU A 133 -1.09 -3.77 -19.53
N LYS A 134 -0.05 -3.96 -20.34
CA LYS A 134 -0.16 -3.82 -21.81
C LYS A 134 -1.19 -4.75 -22.45
N PHE A 135 -1.46 -5.88 -21.80
CA PHE A 135 -2.46 -6.85 -22.25
C PHE A 135 -3.79 -6.76 -21.49
N GLY A 136 -3.87 -5.93 -20.46
CA GLY A 136 -5.08 -5.70 -19.67
C GLY A 136 -6.02 -4.77 -20.41
N GLU A 137 -7.30 -5.13 -20.51
CA GLU A 137 -8.33 -4.20 -20.99
C GLU A 137 -8.89 -3.35 -19.84
N ARG A 138 -8.90 -3.92 -18.63
CA ARG A 138 -9.56 -3.36 -17.44
C ARG A 138 -8.70 -3.58 -16.20
N ILE A 139 -8.69 -2.61 -15.30
CA ILE A 139 -7.95 -2.68 -14.04
C ILE A 139 -8.82 -2.22 -12.87
N LEU A 140 -8.98 -3.08 -11.87
CA LEU A 140 -9.55 -2.72 -10.57
C LEU A 140 -8.43 -2.22 -9.67
N ILE A 141 -8.61 -1.04 -9.11
CA ILE A 141 -7.61 -0.40 -8.26
C ILE A 141 -8.24 -0.14 -6.91
N HIS A 142 -7.64 -0.69 -5.86
CA HIS A 142 -8.00 -0.43 -4.47
C HIS A 142 -7.53 0.98 -4.06
N SER A 143 -8.08 2.02 -4.68
CA SER A 143 -7.80 3.42 -4.37
C SER A 143 -9.09 4.25 -4.50
N VAL A 144 -9.06 5.45 -3.94
CA VAL A 144 -10.10 6.47 -4.10
C VAL A 144 -9.71 7.33 -5.28
N LEU A 145 -10.53 7.32 -6.34
CA LEU A 145 -10.24 8.03 -7.58
C LEU A 145 -9.96 9.51 -7.32
N GLU A 146 -10.74 10.13 -6.46
CA GLU A 146 -10.67 11.54 -6.11
C GLU A 146 -9.38 11.92 -5.37
N LEU A 147 -8.66 10.96 -4.78
CA LEU A 147 -7.34 11.21 -4.19
C LEU A 147 -6.21 11.19 -5.23
N GLU A 148 -6.43 10.55 -6.38
CA GLU A 148 -5.42 10.33 -7.42
C GLU A 148 -5.98 10.52 -8.86
N PRO A 149 -6.76 11.58 -9.12
CA PRO A 149 -7.54 11.68 -10.36
C PRO A 149 -6.66 11.71 -11.61
N ASP A 150 -5.51 12.37 -11.53
CA ASP A 150 -4.56 12.47 -12.64
C ASP A 150 -3.93 11.13 -12.99
N ALA A 151 -3.68 10.27 -12.00
CA ALA A 151 -3.13 8.94 -12.20
C ALA A 151 -4.15 8.01 -12.87
N PHE A 152 -5.42 8.05 -12.44
CA PHE A 152 -6.51 7.34 -13.13
C PHE A 152 -6.65 7.81 -14.58
N LYS A 153 -6.67 9.12 -14.81
CA LYS A 153 -6.75 9.71 -16.16
C LYS A 153 -5.57 9.30 -17.05
N ALA A 154 -4.36 9.24 -16.49
CA ALA A 154 -3.18 8.80 -17.23
C ALA A 154 -3.30 7.36 -17.71
N LEU A 155 -3.81 6.45 -16.87
CA LEU A 155 -4.09 5.07 -17.28
C LEU A 155 -5.15 4.99 -18.39
N GLU A 156 -6.22 5.78 -18.28
CA GLU A 156 -7.26 5.83 -19.32
C GLU A 156 -6.72 6.31 -20.67
N LEU A 157 -5.84 7.31 -20.67
CA LEU A 157 -5.17 7.80 -21.88
C LEU A 157 -4.22 6.77 -22.50
N GLN A 158 -3.76 5.79 -21.72
CA GLN A 158 -2.98 4.65 -22.20
C GLN A 158 -3.87 3.49 -22.70
N GLY A 159 -5.20 3.66 -22.69
CA GLY A 159 -6.16 2.67 -23.15
C GLY A 159 -6.59 1.66 -22.09
N LEU A 160 -6.27 1.90 -20.81
CA LEU A 160 -6.69 1.04 -19.70
C LEU A 160 -7.98 1.57 -19.07
N HIS A 161 -9.01 0.74 -19.03
CA HIS A 161 -10.22 1.08 -18.27
C HIS A 161 -9.97 0.86 -16.77
N ALA A 162 -9.69 1.96 -16.05
CA ALA A 162 -9.32 1.95 -14.65
C ALA A 162 -10.51 2.24 -13.72
N TYR A 163 -10.79 1.33 -12.79
CA TYR A 163 -11.89 1.45 -11.83
C TYR A 163 -11.32 1.60 -10.42
N GLY A 164 -11.44 2.80 -9.84
CA GLY A 164 -11.12 3.04 -8.43
C GLY A 164 -12.27 2.54 -7.56
N ILE A 165 -12.04 1.49 -6.78
CA ILE A 165 -13.08 0.81 -5.97
C ILE A 165 -12.81 0.93 -4.46
N GLY A 166 -11.83 1.73 -4.06
CA GLY A 166 -11.41 1.87 -2.68
C GLY A 166 -12.14 2.96 -1.86
N PRO A 167 -11.89 3.02 -0.55
CA PRO A 167 -11.12 2.02 0.19
C PRO A 167 -11.95 0.77 0.50
N LEU A 168 -11.38 -0.40 0.22
CA LEU A 168 -11.87 -1.70 0.68
C LEU A 168 -11.20 -2.04 2.01
N PHE A 169 -11.97 -2.58 2.95
CA PHE A 169 -11.45 -3.09 4.22
C PHE A 169 -11.80 -4.55 4.34
N GLU A 170 -10.85 -5.33 4.82
CA GLU A 170 -11.10 -6.72 5.13
C GLU A 170 -12.06 -6.80 6.32
N HIS A 171 -13.29 -7.26 6.09
CA HIS A 171 -14.17 -7.68 7.17
C HIS A 171 -13.67 -9.01 7.74
N ARG A 172 -12.59 -8.95 8.53
CA ARG A 172 -12.20 -10.09 9.34
C ARG A 172 -13.31 -10.34 10.35
N LYS A 173 -13.73 -11.61 10.48
CA LYS A 173 -14.59 -12.02 11.59
C LYS A 173 -13.93 -11.55 12.89
N LYS A 174 -14.70 -10.96 13.81
CA LYS A 174 -14.22 -10.62 15.14
C LYS A 174 -13.51 -11.83 15.72
N HIS A 175 -12.19 -11.76 15.81
CA HIS A 175 -11.43 -12.64 16.67
C HIS A 175 -11.46 -11.95 18.02
N ASP A 176 -12.36 -12.35 18.91
CA ASP A 176 -12.32 -11.91 20.31
C ASP A 176 -11.07 -12.51 20.96
N SER A 177 -9.89 -11.95 20.65
CA SER A 177 -8.64 -12.28 21.29
C SER A 177 -8.45 -11.40 22.53
N ASP A 178 -7.71 -11.92 23.51
CA ASP A 178 -7.38 -11.16 24.72
C ASP A 178 -6.60 -9.88 24.39
N GLU A 179 -5.75 -9.90 23.35
CA GLU A 179 -5.04 -8.71 22.88
C GLU A 179 -5.98 -7.64 22.32
N GLN A 180 -7.02 -8.03 21.56
CA GLN A 180 -8.03 -7.09 21.05
C GLN A 180 -8.82 -6.45 22.20
N ALA A 181 -9.27 -7.26 23.17
CA ALA A 181 -9.93 -6.76 24.37
C ALA A 181 -9.02 -5.84 25.19
N GLY A 182 -7.73 -6.19 25.30
CA GLY A 182 -6.70 -5.41 25.97
C GLY A 182 -6.45 -4.06 25.33
N CYS A 183 -6.31 -4.00 24.00
CA CYS A 183 -6.15 -2.76 23.24
C CYS A 183 -7.31 -1.79 23.51
N LYS A 184 -8.54 -2.27 23.37
CA LYS A 184 -9.74 -1.44 23.55
C LYS A 184 -9.88 -0.92 24.98
N SER A 185 -9.67 -1.80 25.96
CA SER A 185 -9.76 -1.44 27.38
C SER A 185 -8.71 -0.40 27.75
N TRP A 186 -7.48 -0.58 27.29
CA TRP A 186 -6.40 0.37 27.53
C TRP A 186 -6.66 1.73 26.86
N LEU A 187 -7.10 1.74 25.60
CA LEU A 187 -7.43 2.97 24.86
C LEU A 187 -8.57 3.76 25.51
N THR A 188 -9.55 3.07 26.12
CA THR A 188 -10.68 3.71 26.81
C THR A 188 -10.24 4.56 28.01
N LEU A 189 -9.09 4.21 28.62
CA LEU A 189 -8.53 4.94 29.76
C LEU A 189 -7.70 6.16 29.34
N GLN A 190 -7.43 6.34 28.05
CA GLN A 190 -6.62 7.43 27.54
C GLN A 190 -7.47 8.67 27.18
N GLY A 191 -6.84 9.83 27.16
CA GLY A 191 -7.47 11.07 26.71
C GLY A 191 -7.85 11.02 25.22
N GLU A 192 -8.85 11.80 24.83
CA GLU A 192 -9.25 11.93 23.43
C GLU A 192 -8.11 12.51 22.57
N SER A 193 -7.92 11.96 21.37
CA SER A 193 -6.86 12.35 20.42
C SER A 193 -5.47 12.49 21.07
N SER A 194 -5.15 11.65 22.05
CA SER A 194 -3.90 11.73 22.83
C SER A 194 -2.89 10.64 22.49
N VAL A 195 -3.35 9.50 21.96
CA VAL A 195 -2.54 8.30 21.73
C VAL A 195 -1.93 8.32 20.33
N ILE A 196 -0.62 8.04 20.22
CA ILE A 196 0.02 7.66 18.96
C ILE A 196 -0.06 6.14 18.78
N TYR A 197 -0.76 5.71 17.72
CA TYR A 197 -0.71 4.30 17.31
C TYR A 197 0.55 4.07 16.46
N VAL A 198 1.26 2.97 16.68
CA VAL A 198 2.55 2.68 16.03
C VAL A 198 2.50 1.29 15.42
N ALA A 199 2.59 1.19 14.09
CA ALA A 199 2.64 -0.10 13.40
C ALA A 199 3.38 -0.03 12.06
N PHE A 200 4.27 -1.01 11.82
CA PHE A 200 5.07 -1.10 10.60
C PHE A 200 4.54 -2.16 9.60
N GLY A 201 3.26 -2.50 9.71
CA GLY A 201 2.62 -3.47 8.80
C GLY A 201 3.06 -4.90 9.04
N SER A 202 2.82 -5.76 8.05
CA SER A 202 3.06 -7.21 8.15
C SER A 202 4.45 -7.65 7.71
N ALA A 203 5.01 -6.97 6.70
CA ALA A 203 6.27 -7.36 6.05
C ALA A 203 7.51 -6.66 6.64
N THR A 204 7.35 -5.45 7.20
CA THR A 204 8.50 -4.72 7.74
C THR A 204 9.04 -5.41 8.99
N ARG A 205 10.36 -5.47 9.10
CA ARG A 205 11.10 -5.91 10.29
C ARG A 205 12.06 -4.80 10.69
N LEU A 206 11.95 -4.32 11.92
CA LEU A 206 12.85 -3.32 12.48
C LEU A 206 14.08 -4.01 13.08
N SER A 207 15.28 -3.44 12.91
CA SER A 207 16.46 -3.94 13.61
C SER A 207 16.34 -3.72 15.13
N VAL A 208 17.23 -4.35 15.91
CA VAL A 208 17.27 -4.13 17.36
C VAL A 208 17.56 -2.66 17.66
N GLU A 209 18.47 -2.05 16.91
CA GLU A 209 18.81 -0.64 17.04
C GLU A 209 17.61 0.26 16.74
N ASP A 210 16.87 0.00 15.65
CA ASP A 210 15.67 0.77 15.31
C ASP A 210 14.58 0.65 16.39
N ILE A 211 14.41 -0.53 16.99
CA ILE A 211 13.48 -0.76 18.11
C ILE A 211 13.90 0.05 19.34
N GLN A 212 15.18 0.06 19.68
CA GLN A 212 15.71 0.82 20.80
C GLN A 212 15.54 2.32 20.59
N GLU A 213 15.88 2.83 19.40
CA GLU A 213 15.72 4.24 19.05
C GLU A 213 14.23 4.66 19.07
N LEU A 214 13.35 3.81 18.53
CA LEU A 214 11.90 4.02 18.55
C LEU A 214 11.37 4.06 19.99
N ALA A 215 11.75 3.11 20.83
CA ALA A 215 11.35 3.05 22.23
C ALA A 215 11.79 4.32 22.97
N ILE A 216 13.05 4.72 22.87
CA ILE A 216 13.60 5.90 23.56
C ILE A 216 12.90 7.18 23.07
N GLY A 217 12.64 7.29 21.77
CA GLY A 217 11.92 8.44 21.20
C GLY A 217 10.46 8.52 21.66
N LEU A 218 9.74 7.40 21.69
CA LEU A 218 8.38 7.32 22.22
C LEU A 218 8.35 7.67 23.70
N GLU A 219 9.30 7.16 24.48
CA GLU A 219 9.44 7.47 25.90
C GLU A 219 9.57 8.98 26.11
N ALA A 220 10.50 9.62 25.39
CA ALA A 220 10.83 11.05 25.47
C ALA A 220 9.73 11.97 24.90
N SER A 221 8.89 11.46 24.00
CA SER A 221 7.75 12.20 23.45
C SER A 221 6.74 12.60 24.55
N GLY A 222 6.66 11.80 25.62
CA GLY A 222 5.69 11.96 26.70
C GLY A 222 4.25 11.62 26.30
N LYS A 223 3.97 11.26 25.04
CA LYS A 223 2.63 10.89 24.59
C LYS A 223 2.30 9.44 24.95
N PRO A 224 1.02 9.13 25.25
CA PRO A 224 0.56 7.77 25.28
C PRO A 224 0.76 7.08 23.93
N PHE A 225 1.16 5.81 23.91
CA PHE A 225 1.38 5.06 22.68
C PHE A 225 0.82 3.64 22.77
N LEU A 226 0.26 3.17 21.65
CA LEU A 226 -0.04 1.76 21.42
C LEU A 226 0.83 1.28 20.28
N TRP A 227 1.76 0.37 20.56
CA TRP A 227 2.74 -0.10 19.59
C TRP A 227 2.58 -1.60 19.30
N VAL A 228 2.31 -1.90 18.02
CA VAL A 228 2.34 -3.27 17.51
C VAL A 228 3.78 -3.68 17.24
N MET A 229 4.31 -4.57 18.06
CA MET A 229 5.63 -5.18 17.91
C MET A 229 5.48 -6.66 17.61
N ARG A 230 5.53 -7.01 16.31
CA ARG A 230 5.38 -8.38 15.86
C ARG A 230 6.60 -9.23 16.21
N GLU A 231 6.35 -10.50 16.47
CA GLU A 231 7.39 -11.52 16.51
C GLU A 231 8.08 -11.65 15.15
N ASP A 232 9.40 -11.72 15.21
CA ASP A 232 10.22 -12.02 14.05
C ASP A 232 10.68 -13.48 14.15
N PRO A 233 10.14 -14.41 13.35
CA PRO A 233 10.49 -15.82 13.42
C PRO A 233 11.96 -16.10 13.06
N HIS A 234 12.67 -15.13 12.50
CA HIS A 234 14.09 -15.22 12.19
C HIS A 234 15.00 -14.62 13.27
N ARG A 235 14.42 -14.01 14.30
CA ARG A 235 15.16 -13.48 15.46
C ARG A 235 15.16 -14.50 16.59
N MET A 236 16.35 -14.74 17.15
CA MET A 236 16.48 -15.48 18.40
C MET A 236 16.14 -14.55 19.57
N GLY A 237 15.22 -14.96 20.44
CA GLY A 237 14.79 -14.21 21.62
C GLY A 237 13.43 -13.50 21.44
N GLU A 238 12.80 -13.15 22.55
CA GLU A 238 11.49 -12.50 22.53
C GLU A 238 11.62 -11.04 22.04
N PRO A 239 10.66 -10.51 21.25
CA PRO A 239 10.70 -9.14 20.76
C PRO A 239 10.90 -8.09 21.86
N LEU A 240 10.33 -8.33 23.05
CA LEU A 240 10.45 -7.44 24.21
C LEU A 240 11.88 -7.33 24.75
N GLN A 241 12.75 -8.32 24.49
CA GLN A 241 14.16 -8.29 24.90
C GLN A 241 14.98 -7.25 24.13
N ALA A 242 14.47 -6.77 22.98
CA ALA A 242 15.12 -5.69 22.22
C ALA A 242 14.86 -4.30 22.82
N LEU A 243 13.93 -4.17 23.78
CA LEU A 243 13.62 -2.90 24.42
C LEU A 243 14.73 -2.47 25.40
N PRO A 244 14.94 -1.15 25.60
CA PRO A 244 15.86 -0.67 26.63
C PRO A 244 15.45 -1.13 28.03
N ASP A 245 16.44 -1.40 28.88
CA ASP A 245 16.20 -1.82 30.27
C ASP A 245 15.26 -0.86 31.01
N GLY A 246 14.25 -1.42 31.68
CA GLY A 246 13.26 -0.68 32.45
C GLY A 246 12.27 0.16 31.63
N PHE A 247 12.28 0.07 30.28
CA PHE A 247 11.38 0.84 29.42
C PHE A 247 9.90 0.60 29.74
N LEU A 248 9.50 -0.66 29.93
CA LEU A 248 8.11 -1.01 30.27
C LEU A 248 7.67 -0.34 31.58
N GLU A 249 8.56 -0.28 32.57
CA GLU A 249 8.22 0.34 33.87
C GLU A 249 8.14 1.86 33.78
N ARG A 250 9.06 2.50 33.05
CA ARG A 250 9.04 3.96 32.85
C ARG A 250 7.89 4.44 31.95
N THR A 251 7.31 3.54 31.16
CA THR A 251 6.16 3.83 30.30
C THR A 251 4.85 3.23 30.82
N ARG A 252 4.86 2.62 32.01
CA ARG A 252 3.67 2.01 32.60
C ARG A 252 2.50 2.98 32.67
N GLY A 253 1.33 2.55 32.20
CA GLY A 253 0.10 3.34 32.17
C GLY A 253 -0.05 4.24 30.93
N ARG A 254 1.05 4.59 30.25
CA ARG A 254 1.04 5.40 29.01
C ARG A 254 1.54 4.65 27.77
N GLY A 255 2.19 3.51 27.93
CA GLY A 255 2.59 2.61 26.84
C GLY A 255 1.82 1.30 26.90
N LEU A 256 1.35 0.83 25.75
CA LEU A 256 0.89 -0.53 25.53
C LEU A 256 1.63 -1.12 24.33
N ILE A 257 2.27 -2.28 24.52
CA ILE A 257 2.89 -3.05 23.45
C ILE A 257 2.11 -4.35 23.27
N VAL A 258 1.76 -4.68 22.02
CA VAL A 258 1.03 -5.90 21.65
C VAL A 258 1.67 -6.53 20.43
N SER A 259 1.49 -7.84 20.25
CA SER A 259 2.01 -8.54 19.06
C SER A 259 1.14 -8.31 17.82
N TRP A 260 -0.17 -8.10 18.04
CA TRP A 260 -1.14 -7.77 17.02
C TRP A 260 -2.21 -6.81 17.57
N ALA A 261 -2.80 -6.00 16.68
CA ALA A 261 -3.92 -5.13 17.02
C ALA A 261 -4.97 -5.14 15.90
N PRO A 262 -6.27 -4.99 16.23
CA PRO A 262 -7.32 -4.77 15.25
C PRO A 262 -7.20 -3.35 14.69
N GLN A 263 -6.27 -3.14 13.77
CA GLN A 263 -5.80 -1.81 13.35
C GLN A 263 -6.93 -0.83 12.99
N VAL A 264 -7.92 -1.26 12.21
CA VAL A 264 -9.09 -0.42 11.86
C VAL A 264 -9.85 0.02 13.12
N GLU A 265 -10.09 -0.88 14.06
CA GLU A 265 -10.80 -0.57 15.31
C GLU A 265 -9.97 0.33 16.23
N VAL A 266 -8.64 0.15 16.26
CA VAL A 266 -7.73 1.02 17.00
C VAL A 266 -7.74 2.42 16.40
N LEU A 267 -7.60 2.56 15.09
CA LEU A 267 -7.64 3.85 14.39
C LEU A 267 -9.00 4.54 14.55
N ALA A 268 -10.10 3.79 14.59
CA ALA A 268 -11.45 4.32 14.83
C ALA A 268 -11.68 4.78 16.30
N HIS A 269 -10.79 4.43 17.22
CA HIS A 269 -10.98 4.74 18.63
C HIS A 269 -10.66 6.21 18.91
N LYS A 270 -11.58 6.93 19.57
CA LYS A 270 -11.47 8.38 19.89
C LYS A 270 -10.17 8.82 20.57
N ALA A 271 -9.51 7.91 21.29
CA ALA A 271 -8.26 8.19 21.97
C ALA A 271 -7.07 8.32 21.00
N VAL A 272 -7.13 7.70 19.82
CA VAL A 272 -6.06 7.75 18.83
C VAL A 272 -6.07 9.11 18.14
N GLY A 273 -4.95 9.82 18.29
CA GLY A 273 -4.73 11.14 17.71
C GLY A 273 -3.68 11.16 16.60
N GLY A 274 -3.04 10.04 16.30
CA GLY A 274 -2.07 9.95 15.22
C GLY A 274 -1.64 8.51 14.95
N PHE A 275 -1.07 8.28 13.77
CA PHE A 275 -0.57 6.98 13.35
C PHE A 275 0.88 7.06 12.83
N LEU A 276 1.84 6.54 13.60
CA LEU A 276 3.20 6.30 13.14
C LEU A 276 3.22 5.01 12.30
N SER A 277 3.45 5.17 11.00
CA SER A 277 3.27 4.10 10.02
C SER A 277 4.43 3.98 9.05
N HIS A 278 4.68 2.75 8.61
CA HIS A 278 5.50 2.42 7.45
C HIS A 278 4.94 2.89 6.10
N CYS A 279 3.73 3.47 6.05
CA CYS A 279 3.12 3.99 4.81
C CYS A 279 2.83 2.93 3.74
N GLY A 280 2.59 1.68 4.15
CA GLY A 280 1.95 0.68 3.28
C GLY A 280 0.55 1.14 2.88
N TRP A 281 0.15 0.83 1.65
CA TRP A 281 -1.05 1.41 1.05
C TRP A 281 -2.34 1.12 1.84
N ASN A 282 -2.55 -0.12 2.28
CA ASN A 282 -3.71 -0.48 3.11
C ASN A 282 -3.76 0.34 4.42
N SER A 283 -2.61 0.50 5.08
CA SER A 283 -2.55 1.29 6.32
C SER A 283 -2.85 2.77 6.11
N ILE A 284 -2.51 3.32 4.94
CA ILE A 284 -2.90 4.70 4.57
C ILE A 284 -4.41 4.80 4.44
N LEU A 285 -5.03 3.89 3.69
CA LEU A 285 -6.47 3.89 3.48
C LEU A 285 -7.24 3.71 4.80
N GLU A 286 -6.78 2.85 5.70
CA GLU A 286 -7.36 2.68 7.03
C GLU A 286 -7.23 3.94 7.88
N SER A 287 -6.07 4.60 7.88
CA SER A 287 -5.85 5.87 8.60
C SER A 287 -6.78 6.96 8.10
N PHE A 288 -6.89 7.09 6.78
CA PHE A 288 -7.69 8.10 6.12
C PHE A 288 -9.19 7.86 6.29
N TRP A 289 -9.61 6.60 6.32
CA TRP A 289 -11.00 6.24 6.59
C TRP A 289 -11.46 6.61 8.01
N GLU A 290 -10.55 6.64 8.97
CA GLU A 290 -10.83 7.10 10.33
C GLU A 290 -10.38 8.54 10.60
N GLY A 291 -9.86 9.23 9.59
CA GLY A 291 -9.44 10.63 9.68
C GLY A 291 -8.25 10.86 10.63
N VAL A 292 -7.41 9.85 10.82
CA VAL A 292 -6.23 9.92 11.69
C VAL A 292 -5.03 10.42 10.89
N PRO A 293 -4.35 11.50 11.30
CA PRO A 293 -3.16 12.00 10.62
C PRO A 293 -1.97 11.07 10.86
N MET A 294 -1.06 11.01 9.88
CA MET A 294 0.05 10.06 9.89
C MET A 294 1.39 10.73 10.24
N LEU A 295 2.22 10.02 11.01
CA LEU A 295 3.66 10.28 11.10
C LEU A 295 4.37 9.22 10.25
N CYS A 296 4.85 9.64 9.08
CA CYS A 296 5.33 8.74 8.05
C CYS A 296 6.78 8.30 8.30
N CYS A 297 6.99 6.99 8.39
CA CYS A 297 8.28 6.34 8.53
C CYS A 297 8.42 5.19 7.51
N ALA A 298 8.37 5.53 6.22
CA ALA A 298 8.45 4.58 5.11
C ALA A 298 9.68 3.67 5.17
N SER A 299 9.52 2.36 4.96
CA SER A 299 10.59 1.36 5.06
C SER A 299 11.11 0.90 3.70
N HIS A 300 10.41 -0.04 3.07
CA HIS A 300 10.71 -0.56 1.73
C HIS A 300 9.55 -0.19 0.82
N ALA A 301 9.19 -0.97 -0.19
CA ALA A 301 7.93 -0.69 -0.87
C ALA A 301 8.04 0.38 -1.96
N GLU A 302 6.88 0.70 -2.48
CA GLU A 302 6.45 2.03 -2.88
C GLU A 302 6.25 2.98 -1.68
N GLN A 303 6.51 2.55 -0.44
CA GLN A 303 6.14 3.29 0.78
C GLN A 303 6.80 4.68 0.86
N ARG A 304 8.00 4.87 0.29
CA ARG A 304 8.63 6.20 0.23
C ARG A 304 7.84 7.16 -0.65
N LEU A 305 7.37 6.70 -1.80
CA LEU A 305 6.47 7.46 -2.67
C LEU A 305 5.12 7.69 -1.97
N ASN A 306 4.59 6.70 -1.27
CA ASN A 306 3.36 6.87 -0.49
C ASN A 306 3.50 7.91 0.62
N SER A 307 4.61 7.87 1.37
CA SER A 307 4.94 8.85 2.40
C SER A 307 4.97 10.27 1.84
N HIS A 308 5.61 10.45 0.67
CA HIS A 308 5.63 11.74 -0.01
C HIS A 308 4.22 12.22 -0.38
N TYR A 309 3.35 11.34 -0.85
CA TYR A 309 1.95 11.71 -1.11
C TYR A 309 1.21 12.12 0.16
N VAL A 310 1.33 11.35 1.24
CA VAL A 310 0.70 11.67 2.52
C VAL A 310 1.16 13.02 3.06
N CYS A 311 2.46 13.30 3.02
CA CYS A 311 3.03 14.49 3.62
C CYS A 311 2.97 15.73 2.70
N ASN A 312 3.33 15.58 1.42
CA ASN A 312 3.59 16.71 0.53
C ASN A 312 2.47 16.96 -0.48
N VAL A 313 1.71 15.94 -0.87
CA VAL A 313 0.64 16.08 -1.88
C VAL A 313 -0.71 16.31 -1.20
N TRP A 314 -1.08 15.42 -0.28
CA TRP A 314 -2.36 15.50 0.43
C TRP A 314 -2.28 16.30 1.72
N GLY A 315 -1.08 16.44 2.29
CA GLY A 315 -0.84 17.20 3.51
C GLY A 315 -1.55 16.61 4.73
N ALA A 316 -1.80 15.29 4.76
CA ALA A 316 -2.51 14.57 5.82
C ALA A 316 -1.57 13.85 6.80
N GLY A 317 -0.28 14.20 6.76
CA GLY A 317 0.72 13.67 7.68
C GLY A 317 2.02 14.46 7.65
N LEU A 318 2.95 14.06 8.51
CA LEU A 318 4.29 14.62 8.62
C LEU A 318 5.33 13.54 8.36
N GLU A 319 6.44 13.89 7.72
CA GLU A 319 7.58 12.98 7.59
C GLU A 319 8.36 12.96 8.90
N MET A 320 8.63 11.76 9.44
CA MET A 320 9.39 11.62 10.69
C MET A 320 10.87 11.97 10.50
N GLY A 321 11.43 11.68 9.33
CA GLY A 321 12.87 11.72 9.07
C GLY A 321 13.56 10.39 9.40
N ARG A 322 14.80 10.26 8.93
CA ARG A 322 15.69 9.10 9.14
C ARG A 322 17.09 9.58 9.48
N THR A 323 17.87 8.73 10.13
CA THR A 323 19.30 8.99 10.36
C THR A 323 20.07 8.97 9.04
N ASP A 324 21.30 9.47 9.04
CA ASP A 324 22.19 9.44 7.85
C ASP A 324 22.46 8.01 7.34
N LYS A 325 22.30 7.01 8.22
CA LYS A 325 22.39 5.58 7.88
C LYS A 325 21.09 5.00 7.35
N GLY A 326 20.03 5.80 7.24
CA GLY A 326 18.70 5.38 6.83
C GLY A 326 17.88 4.69 7.92
N GLY A 327 18.37 4.58 9.16
CA GLY A 327 17.65 3.98 10.29
C GLY A 327 16.71 4.95 11.01
N ILE A 328 15.96 4.45 11.98
CA ILE A 328 15.15 5.25 12.91
C ILE A 328 16.08 5.97 13.90
N GLY A 329 15.80 7.24 14.21
CA GLY A 329 16.53 7.99 15.23
C GLY A 329 15.60 8.51 16.32
N ARG A 330 15.96 8.33 17.59
CA ARG A 330 15.12 8.68 18.75
C ARG A 330 14.63 10.13 18.75
N ARG A 331 15.47 11.08 18.30
CA ARG A 331 15.11 12.50 18.21
C ARG A 331 14.07 12.76 17.13
N PHE A 332 14.17 12.08 15.99
CA PHE A 332 13.17 12.16 14.92
C PHE A 332 11.82 11.62 15.40
N VAL A 333 11.82 10.51 16.14
CA VAL A 333 10.61 9.95 16.75
C VAL A 333 10.03 10.94 17.78
N GLU A 334 10.84 11.41 18.73
CA GLU A 334 10.39 12.33 19.78
C GLU A 334 9.77 13.61 19.17
N PHE A 335 10.51 14.30 18.30
CA PHE A 335 10.07 15.55 17.71
C PHE A 335 8.93 15.34 16.72
N GLY A 336 8.95 14.27 15.92
CA GLY A 336 7.88 13.94 14.99
C GLY A 336 6.56 13.67 15.71
N VAL A 337 6.60 12.89 16.80
CA VAL A 337 5.41 12.64 17.64
C VAL A 337 4.95 13.93 18.31
N LYS A 338 5.84 14.74 18.88
CA LYS A 338 5.45 16.04 19.46
C LYS A 338 4.82 16.96 18.42
N ALA A 339 5.44 17.11 17.25
CA ALA A 339 4.97 17.97 16.16
C ALA A 339 3.57 17.56 15.68
N LEU A 340 3.33 16.27 15.44
CA LEU A 340 2.01 15.79 14.97
C LEU A 340 0.86 16.17 15.93
N PHE A 341 1.14 16.25 17.23
CA PHE A 341 0.12 16.53 18.25
C PHE A 341 0.09 17.99 18.72
N GLN A 342 1.17 18.75 18.55
CA GLN A 342 1.35 20.04 19.23
C GLN A 342 1.70 21.20 18.29
N SER A 343 2.05 20.93 17.02
CA SER A 343 2.39 21.98 16.06
C SER A 343 1.21 22.35 15.16
N ASP A 344 1.31 23.52 14.53
CA ASP A 344 0.35 24.00 13.53
C ASP A 344 0.30 23.08 12.31
N GLU A 345 1.44 22.53 11.89
CA GLU A 345 1.52 21.53 10.82
C GLU A 345 0.79 20.25 11.19
N GLY A 346 0.94 19.77 12.44
CA GLY A 346 0.17 18.63 12.95
C GLY A 346 -1.34 18.89 12.96
N SER A 347 -1.76 20.10 13.34
CA SER A 347 -3.16 20.54 13.28
C SER A 347 -3.71 20.58 11.84
N LYS A 348 -2.93 21.13 10.90
CA LYS A 348 -3.28 21.12 9.46
C LYS A 348 -3.39 19.70 8.92
N ALA A 349 -2.45 18.82 9.28
CA ALA A 349 -2.46 17.42 8.87
C ALA A 349 -3.70 16.68 9.36
N ARG A 350 -4.11 16.93 10.60
CA ARG A 350 -5.35 16.39 11.18
C ARG A 350 -6.59 16.87 10.41
N SER A 351 -6.69 18.17 10.14
CA SER A 351 -7.79 18.73 9.34
C SER A 351 -7.85 18.09 7.96
N LYS A 352 -6.70 17.91 7.29
CA LYS A 352 -6.65 17.24 5.98
C LYS A 352 -7.03 15.78 6.04
N ALA A 353 -6.59 15.03 7.07
CA ALA A 353 -7.01 13.65 7.27
C ALA A 353 -8.55 13.55 7.45
N GLN A 354 -9.16 14.48 8.17
CA GLN A 354 -10.63 14.55 8.35
C GLN A 354 -11.36 14.90 7.03
N GLU A 355 -10.84 15.84 6.23
CA GLU A 355 -11.39 16.13 4.90
C GLU A 355 -11.36 14.89 4.00
N ILE A 356 -10.23 14.17 3.99
CA ILE A 356 -10.07 12.93 3.23
C ILE A 356 -11.02 11.84 3.75
N MET A 357 -11.20 11.70 5.06
CA MET A 357 -12.18 10.80 5.65
C MET A 357 -13.58 11.06 5.09
N HIS A 358 -14.02 12.33 5.11
CA HIS A 358 -15.33 12.68 4.60
C HIS A 358 -15.46 12.41 3.10
N LEU A 359 -14.39 12.64 2.32
CA LEU A 359 -14.35 12.28 0.91
C LEU A 359 -14.50 10.76 0.74
N ALA A 360 -13.61 9.96 1.31
CA ALA A 360 -13.62 8.50 1.19
C ALA A 360 -14.95 7.87 1.65
N LYS A 361 -15.52 8.35 2.76
CA LYS A 361 -16.82 7.85 3.25
C LYS A 361 -17.96 8.16 2.27
N ARG A 362 -17.94 9.33 1.62
CA ARG A 362 -18.95 9.71 0.60
C ARG A 362 -18.81 8.88 -0.67
N THR A 363 -17.60 8.64 -1.16
CA THR A 363 -17.37 7.91 -2.43
C THR A 363 -17.77 6.44 -2.33
N CYS A 364 -17.81 5.87 -1.12
CA CYS A 364 -18.28 4.51 -0.86
C CYS A 364 -19.79 4.37 -0.59
N GLN A 365 -20.55 5.47 -0.45
CA GLN A 365 -22.01 5.39 -0.30
C GLN A 365 -22.69 5.05 -1.65
N PRO A 366 -23.96 4.60 -1.66
CA PRO A 366 -24.74 4.52 -2.89
C PRO A 366 -24.72 5.85 -3.66
N ALA A 367 -24.49 5.79 -4.98
CA ALA A 367 -24.25 6.93 -5.87
C ALA A 367 -22.94 7.70 -5.61
N GLY A 368 -22.01 7.13 -4.83
CA GLY A 368 -20.63 7.57 -4.72
C GLY A 368 -19.74 6.93 -5.78
N GLN A 369 -18.65 7.61 -6.18
CA GLN A 369 -17.82 7.19 -7.30
C GLN A 369 -17.21 5.78 -7.14
N SER A 370 -16.73 5.41 -5.95
CA SER A 370 -16.17 4.06 -5.73
C SER A 370 -17.24 2.98 -5.83
N PHE A 371 -18.45 3.26 -5.33
CA PHE A 371 -19.60 2.37 -5.44
C PHE A 371 -20.02 2.20 -6.91
N ASP A 372 -20.15 3.32 -7.63
CA ASP A 372 -20.55 3.33 -9.03
C ASP A 372 -19.50 2.68 -9.93
N ASN A 373 -18.20 2.86 -9.63
CA ASN A 373 -17.11 2.19 -10.36
C ASN A 373 -17.19 0.66 -10.20
N LEU A 374 -17.50 0.16 -9.01
CA LEU A 374 -17.66 -1.27 -8.79
C LEU A 374 -18.89 -1.82 -9.54
N GLN A 375 -20.00 -1.09 -9.50
CA GLN A 375 -21.21 -1.45 -10.23
C GLN A 375 -20.97 -1.44 -11.75
N LYS A 376 -20.31 -0.39 -12.26
CA LYS A 376 -19.92 -0.26 -13.67
C LYS A 376 -19.01 -1.41 -14.09
N PHE A 377 -18.00 -1.73 -13.29
CA PHE A 377 -17.13 -2.89 -13.55
C PHE A 377 -17.96 -4.18 -13.68
N TYR A 378 -18.88 -4.41 -12.74
CA TYR A 378 -19.74 -5.59 -12.76
C TYR A 378 -20.65 -5.64 -14.01
N ASP A 379 -21.25 -4.52 -14.40
CA ASP A 379 -22.10 -4.43 -15.59
C ASP A 379 -21.29 -4.60 -16.88
N ASP A 380 -20.09 -4.04 -16.95
CA ASP A 380 -19.16 -4.24 -18.06
C ASP A 380 -18.79 -5.73 -18.19
N MET A 381 -18.47 -6.40 -17.08
CA MET A 381 -18.18 -7.84 -17.07
C MET A 381 -19.39 -8.67 -17.53
N LYS A 382 -20.60 -8.34 -17.05
CA LYS A 382 -21.84 -9.00 -17.49
C LYS A 382 -22.12 -8.83 -18.98
N ALA A 383 -21.92 -7.63 -19.52
CA ALA A 383 -22.16 -7.34 -20.93
C ALA A 383 -21.22 -8.14 -21.83
N LEU A 384 -19.97 -8.34 -21.40
CA LEU A 384 -18.99 -9.13 -22.14
C LEU A 384 -19.34 -10.63 -22.12
N CYS A 385 -19.84 -11.17 -21.01
CA CYS A 385 -20.32 -12.56 -20.94
C CYS A 385 -21.57 -12.83 -21.81
N LYS A 386 -22.32 -11.80 -22.20
CA LYS A 386 -23.56 -11.94 -23.01
C LYS A 386 -23.33 -11.84 -24.52
N LYS A 387 -22.13 -11.50 -25.00
CA LYS A 387 -21.85 -11.48 -26.44
C LYS A 387 -21.78 -12.92 -26.96
N PRO A 388 -22.70 -13.38 -27.84
CA PRO A 388 -22.54 -14.67 -28.49
C PRO A 388 -21.26 -14.65 -29.34
N SER A 389 -20.52 -15.76 -29.37
CA SER A 389 -19.43 -15.94 -30.33
C SER A 389 -20.02 -15.98 -31.76
N THR A 390 -20.29 -14.83 -32.35
CA THR A 390 -20.71 -14.77 -33.75
C THR A 390 -19.49 -15.03 -34.62
N ARG A 391 -19.22 -16.31 -34.89
CA ARG A 391 -18.56 -16.74 -36.12
C ARG A 391 -19.41 -17.80 -36.77
N THR A 392 -20.26 -17.37 -37.69
CA THR A 392 -20.54 -18.15 -38.89
C THR A 392 -19.20 -18.42 -39.57
N CYS A 393 -18.78 -19.68 -39.60
CA CYS A 393 -17.84 -20.15 -40.60
C CYS A 393 -18.50 -19.89 -41.96
N ALA A 394 -18.02 -18.91 -42.71
CA ALA A 394 -18.20 -18.92 -44.15
C ALA A 394 -17.35 -20.10 -44.67
N MET A 395 -18.01 -21.08 -45.28
CA MET A 395 -17.37 -22.21 -45.96
C MET A 395 -16.58 -21.75 -47.18
#